data_AF-A0AAN8S7K5-F1
#
_entry.id   AF-A0AAN8S7K5-F1
#
_cell.length_a   1.000
_cell.length_b   1.000
_cell.length_c   1.000
_cell.angle_alpha   90.00
_cell.angle_beta   90.00
_cell.angle_gamma   90.00
#
_symmetry.space_group_name_H-M   'P 1'
#
loop_
_entity.id
_entity.type
_entity.pdbx_description
1 polymer ?
#
loop_
_entity_poly.entity_id
_entity_poly.type
_entity_poly.pdbx_seq_one_letter_code
_entity_poly.pdbx_strand_id
1 'polypeptide(L)' 'MNPKQWTETHVAHWLCWAIREFSLEGVSIQQFYMKGKDICAMGKENFLARAPPFTGDILWEHLEILQKGKLTT' A
#
# COMPACT_ATOMS: atom_id res chain seq x y z
N MET A 1 9.54 5.44 -7.73
CA MET A 1 8.48 5.04 -8.70
C MET A 1 7.16 5.61 -8.24
N ASN A 2 6.32 6.11 -9.16
CA ASN A 2 5.02 6.70 -8.80
C ASN A 2 4.00 5.60 -8.49
N PRO A 3 3.40 5.56 -7.29
CA PRO A 3 2.38 4.57 -6.95
C PRO A 3 1.20 4.53 -7.92
N LYS A 4 0.83 5.66 -8.53
CA LYS A 4 -0.25 5.71 -9.54
C LYS A 4 0.05 4.90 -10.80
N GLN A 5 1.32 4.61 -11.08
CA GLN A 5 1.78 3.84 -12.25
C GLN A 5 2.04 2.36 -11.93
N TRP A 6 1.77 1.91 -10.70
CA TRP A 6 1.95 0.51 -10.35
C TRP A 6 0.95 -0.40 -11.07
N THR A 7 1.45 -1.56 -11.48
CA THR A 7 0.64 -2.70 -11.95
C THR A 7 0.19 -3.53 -10.75
N GLU A 8 -0.69 -4.51 -10.94
CA GLU A 8 -1.08 -5.40 -9.83
C GLU A 8 0.14 -6.08 -9.19
N THR A 9 1.12 -6.47 -10.00
CA THR A 9 2.39 -7.06 -9.51
C THR A 9 3.22 -6.09 -8.69
N HIS A 10 3.31 -4.83 -9.09
CA HIS A 10 4.04 -3.80 -8.33
C HIS A 10 3.39 -3.55 -6.96
N VAL A 11 2.05 -3.50 -6.90
CA VAL A 11 1.30 -3.39 -5.64
C VAL A 11 1.58 -4.60 -4.74
N ALA A 12 1.51 -5.82 -5.29
CA ALA A 12 1.80 -7.04 -4.55
C ALA A 12 3.24 -7.09 -4.02
N HIS A 13 4.23 -6.68 -4.81
CA HIS A 13 5.62 -6.58 -4.39
C HIS A 13 5.81 -5.55 -3.27
N TRP A 14 5.21 -4.37 -3.40
CA TRP A 14 5.27 -3.35 -2.35
C TRP A 14 4.66 -3.85 -1.04
N LEU A 15 3.50 -4.51 -1.10
CA LEU A 15 2.86 -5.11 0.07
C LEU A 15 3.72 -6.20 0.69
N CYS A 16 4.26 -7.12 -0.10
CA CYS A 16 5.13 -8.18 0.41
C CYS A 16 6.38 -7.62 1.09
N TRP A 17 6.99 -6.58 0.50
CA TRP A 17 8.11 -5.86 1.11
C TRP A 17 7.69 -5.18 2.41
N ALA A 18 6.58 -4.43 2.43
CA ALA A 18 6.13 -3.71 3.62
C ALA A 18 5.72 -4.67 4.75
N ILE A 19 5.09 -5.80 4.42
CA ILE A 19 4.77 -6.87 5.36
C ILE A 19 6.03 -7.37 6.06
N ARG A 20 7.11 -7.59 5.29
CA ARG A 20 8.37 -8.07 5.83
C ARG A 20 9.14 -7.00 6.60
N GLU A 21 9.16 -5.77 6.10
CA GLU A 21 9.88 -4.64 6.70
C GLU A 21 9.27 -4.23 8.05
N PHE A 22 7.94 -4.16 8.12
CA PHE A 22 7.21 -3.74 9.32
C PHE A 22 6.69 -4.92 10.16
N SER A 23 7.07 -6.16 9.82
CA SER A 23 6.58 -7.39 10.47
C SER A 23 5.05 -7.43 10.60
N LEU A 24 4.35 -7.12 9.51
CA LEU A 24 2.89 -7.02 9.50
C LEU A 24 2.27 -8.41 9.38
N GLU A 25 1.40 -8.78 10.30
CA GLU A 25 0.67 -10.04 10.25
C GLU A 25 -0.77 -9.84 9.76
N GLY A 26 -1.33 -10.86 9.10
CA GLY A 26 -2.74 -10.87 8.69
C GLY A 26 -3.11 -10.04 7.45
N VAL A 27 -2.13 -9.45 6.75
CA VAL A 27 -2.38 -8.74 5.49
C VAL A 27 -2.57 -9.71 4.35
N SER A 28 -3.74 -9.66 3.68
CA SER A 28 -3.97 -10.45 2.48
C SER A 28 -3.58 -9.65 1.23
N ILE A 29 -2.52 -10.08 0.54
CA ILE A 29 -2.12 -9.50 -0.75
C ILE A 29 -3.27 -9.56 -1.77
N GLN A 30 -4.12 -10.60 -1.69
CA GLN A 30 -5.27 -10.75 -2.57
C GLN A 30 -6.33 -9.64 -2.39
N GLN A 31 -6.48 -9.10 -1.17
CA GLN A 31 -7.40 -7.97 -0.94
C GLN A 31 -6.96 -6.69 -1.64
N PHE A 32 -5.67 -6.61 -2.00
CA PHE A 32 -5.02 -5.51 -2.69
C PHE A 32 -4.62 -5.85 -4.12
N TYR A 33 -5.21 -6.90 -4.71
CA TYR A 33 -4.99 -7.25 -6.13
C TYR A 33 -5.68 -6.23 -7.04
N MET A 34 -5.03 -5.09 -7.23
CA MET A 34 -5.50 -3.95 -8.03
C MET A 34 -4.33 -3.12 -8.53
N LYS A 35 -4.59 -2.19 -9.45
CA LYS A 35 -3.54 -1.32 -9.97
C LYS A 35 -3.23 -0.19 -9.00
N GLY A 36 -2.04 0.38 -9.15
CA GLY A 36 -1.58 1.53 -8.39
C GLY A 36 -2.50 2.75 -8.44
N LYS A 37 -3.11 2.99 -9.60
CA LYS A 37 -4.12 4.05 -9.74
C LYS A 37 -5.35 3.82 -8.85
N ASP A 38 -5.76 2.56 -8.66
CA ASP A 38 -6.97 2.20 -7.93
C ASP A 38 -6.71 2.28 -6.42
N ILE A 39 -5.56 1.76 -5.97
CA ILE A 39 -5.16 1.84 -4.54
C ILE A 39 -4.94 3.28 -4.09
N CYS A 40 -4.41 4.15 -4.96
CA CYS A 40 -4.27 5.58 -4.67
C CYS A 40 -5.61 6.33 -4.71
N ALA A 41 -6.56 5.91 -5.53
CA ALA A 41 -7.89 6.53 -5.64
C ALA A 41 -8.87 6.06 -4.55
N MET A 42 -8.62 4.90 -3.93
CA MET A 42 -9.48 4.26 -2.94
C MET A 42 -9.73 5.14 -1.70
N GLY A 43 -8.75 5.95 -1.30
CA GLY A 43 -8.80 6.74 -0.07
C GLY A 43 -8.54 5.93 1.19
N LYS A 44 -8.16 6.63 2.28
CA LYS A 44 -7.71 6.00 3.53
C LYS A 44 -8.76 5.07 4.13
N GLU A 45 -10.00 5.52 4.25
CA GLU A 45 -11.06 4.75 4.91
C GLU A 45 -11.32 3.39 4.22
N ASN A 46 -11.44 3.37 2.89
CA ASN A 46 -11.64 2.14 2.14
C ASN A 46 -10.40 1.23 2.15
N PHE A 47 -9.20 1.81 2.23
CA PHE A 47 -7.97 1.04 2.38
C PHE A 47 -7.91 0.36 3.75
N LEU A 48 -8.20 1.11 4.82
CA LEU A 48 -8.25 0.60 6.19
C LEU A 48 -9.34 -0.45 6.37
N ALA A 49 -10.48 -0.33 5.66
CA ALA A 49 -11.53 -1.34 5.68
C ALA A 49 -11.10 -2.69 5.07
N ARG A 50 -10.06 -2.71 4.23
CA ARG A 50 -9.50 -3.92 3.63
C ARG A 50 -8.37 -4.52 4.46
N ALA A 51 -7.55 -3.70 5.11
CA ALA A 51 -6.44 -4.17 5.93
C ALA A 51 -6.87 -4.47 7.38
N PRO A 52 -6.09 -5.29 8.12
CA PRO A 52 -6.23 -5.38 9.57
C PRO A 52 -6.03 -4.01 10.26
N PRO A 53 -6.68 -3.80 11.43
CA PRO A 53 -6.43 -2.63 12.27
C PRO A 53 -4.93 -2.49 12.59
N PHE A 54 -4.43 -1.25 12.72
CA PHE A 54 -3.01 -0.90 12.91
C PHE A 54 -2.13 -1.14 11.67
N THR A 55 -2.27 -2.29 11.02
CA THR A 55 -1.50 -2.62 9.82
C THR A 55 -1.88 -1.75 8.62
N GLY A 56 -3.18 -1.48 8.45
CA GLY A 56 -3.68 -0.60 7.41
C GLY A 56 -3.11 0.82 7.52
N ASP A 57 -2.96 1.34 8.74
CA ASP A 57 -2.43 2.69 8.96
C ASP A 57 -0.96 2.79 8.55
N ILE A 58 -0.14 1.81 8.92
CA ILE A 58 1.28 1.75 8.54
C ILE A 58 1.44 1.71 7.01
N LEU A 59 0.68 0.83 6.35
CA LEU A 59 0.72 0.69 4.89
C LEU A 59 0.24 1.96 4.20
N TRP A 60 -0.82 2.59 4.71
CA TRP A 60 -1.36 3.82 4.14
C TRP A 60 -0.39 4.99 4.27
N GLU A 61 0.22 5.20 5.43
CA GLU A 61 1.27 6.21 5.65
C GLU A 61 2.42 6.01 4.67
N HIS A 62 2.88 4.77 4.48
CA HIS A 62 3.94 4.46 3.54
C HIS A 62 3.54 4.73 2.09
N LEU A 63 2.30 4.43 1.72
CA LEU A 63 1.74 4.74 0.41
C LEU A 63 1.67 6.25 0.19
N GLU A 64 1.27 7.04 1.19
CA GLU A 64 1.27 8.50 1.13
C GLU A 64 2.68 9.08 0.97
N ILE A 65 3.68 8.53 1.66
CA ILE A 65 5.09 8.96 1.50
C ILE A 65 5.55 8.73 0.06
N LEU A 66 5.25 7.57 -0.51
CA LEU A 66 5.59 7.22 -1.89
C LEU A 66 4.85 8.12 -2.90
N GLN A 67 3.60 8.46 -2.62
CA GLN A 67 2.80 9.38 -3.46
C GLN A 67 3.29 10.82 -3.39
N LYS A 68 3.68 11.30 -2.20
CA LYS A 68 4.18 12.66 -1.97
C LYS A 68 5.62 12.86 -2.44
N GLY A 69 6.30 11.80 -2.89
CA GLY A 69 7.66 11.89 -3.44
C GLY A 69 8.72 12.36 -2.43
N LYS A 70 8.47 12.24 -1.12
CA LYS A 70 9.36 12.78 -0.07
C LYS A 70 10.67 12.00 0.15
N LEU A 71 11.07 11.15 -0.80
CA LEU A 71 12.33 10.39 -0.78
C LEU A 71 13.29 10.80 -1.92
N THR A 72 13.26 12.08 -2.31
CA THR A 72 14.34 12.69 -3.11
C THR A 72 14.60 14.10 -2.61
N THR A 73 15.52 14.23 -1.65
CA THR A 73 16.44 15.38 -1.57
C THR A 73 17.83 14.83 -1.86
#